data_AF-A0A945HWR9-F1
#
_entry.id   AF-A0A945HWR9-F1
#
_cell.length_a   1.000
_cell.length_b   1.000
_cell.length_c   1.000
_cell.angle_alpha   90.00
_cell.angle_beta   90.00
_cell.angle_gamma   90.00
#
_symmetry.space_group_name_H-M   'P 1'
#
loop_
_entity.id
_entity.type
_entity.pdbx_description
1 polymer ?
#
loop_
_entity_poly.entity_id
_entity_poly.type
_entity_poly.pdbx_seq_one_letter_code
_entity_poly.pdbx_strand_id
1 'polypeptide(L)'
;MDTQAKPADQDGVKTPADNNDGKVDKTPNTSGQDDNKTPSGDDDKTQEQMIPMSRFREVIEEKNKYKDDLDKRQKAEEKQKQKELEEQGKYQELLAGKDKELEVAGKSKEQLAQYEETLGEILNSELEKIPEDKKALIPDELPVVAKLKYIAKNRALLMGEKSSTGAPIPPNSKNLSDFENKKQRYDELMTRQAKGEFLTESERREIMKLGQEIVVLRTQQT
;
A
#
# COMPACT_ATOMS: atom_id res chain seq x y z
N MET A 1 -47.67 -2.48 -1.90
CA MET A 1 -47.91 -1.77 -0.63
C MET A 1 -46.57 -1.21 -0.17
N ASP A 2 -45.92 -0.34 -0.92
CA ASP A 2 -46.29 1.06 -1.23
C ASP A 2 -46.50 1.88 0.02
N THR A 3 -45.50 2.70 0.35
CA THR A 3 -45.68 4.14 0.54
C THR A 3 -44.35 4.84 0.32
N GLN A 4 -44.27 5.51 -0.83
CA GLN A 4 -43.28 6.53 -1.16
C GLN A 4 -43.48 7.75 -0.27
N ALA A 5 -42.38 8.33 0.23
CA ALA A 5 -42.35 9.72 0.66
C ALA A 5 -41.10 10.39 0.05
N LYS A 6 -41.36 11.32 -0.87
CA LYS A 6 -40.40 12.25 -1.49
C LYS A 6 -39.74 13.16 -0.45
N PRO A 7 -38.44 13.48 -0.61
CA PRO A 7 -37.92 14.79 -0.24
C PRO A 7 -37.79 15.67 -1.49
N ALA A 8 -38.31 16.90 -1.36
CA ALA A 8 -38.30 17.94 -2.38
C ALA A 8 -36.91 18.59 -2.52
N ASP A 9 -36.62 18.99 -3.75
CA ASP A 9 -35.45 19.74 -4.22
C ASP A 9 -35.14 21.01 -3.40
N GLN A 10 -33.85 21.34 -3.30
CA GLN A 10 -33.33 22.68 -3.63
C GLN A 10 -31.80 22.69 -3.72
N ASP A 11 -31.29 22.55 -4.95
CA ASP A 11 -30.03 23.13 -5.40
C ASP A 11 -30.15 24.67 -5.41
N GLY A 12 -29.12 25.39 -4.95
CA GLY A 12 -29.10 26.84 -5.09
C GLY A 12 -28.11 27.60 -4.23
N VAL A 13 -26.82 27.27 -4.31
CA VAL A 13 -25.74 28.13 -3.82
C VAL A 13 -25.75 29.46 -4.57
N LYS A 14 -26.08 30.57 -3.89
CA LYS A 14 -25.68 31.93 -4.30
C LYS A 14 -25.35 32.78 -3.06
N THR A 15 -24.06 32.96 -2.84
CA THR A 15 -23.46 34.05 -2.07
C THR A 15 -23.82 35.42 -2.67
N PRO A 16 -23.82 36.49 -1.86
CA PRO A 16 -23.34 37.78 -2.33
C PRO A 16 -22.09 38.20 -1.54
N ALA A 17 -20.98 38.34 -2.27
CA ALA A 17 -19.78 39.03 -1.84
C ALA A 17 -19.87 40.52 -2.23
N ASP A 18 -19.51 41.34 -1.25
CA ASP A 18 -18.63 42.52 -1.28
C ASP A 18 -18.83 43.70 -2.25
N ASN A 19 -18.41 44.85 -1.73
CA ASN A 19 -18.66 46.22 -2.15
C ASN A 19 -17.59 46.78 -3.13
N ASN A 20 -17.99 47.91 -3.73
CA ASN A 20 -17.20 49.04 -4.29
C ASN A 20 -16.47 48.86 -5.63
N ASP A 21 -16.78 49.70 -6.63
CA ASP A 21 -16.12 51.01 -6.82
C ASP A 21 -16.72 51.79 -8.02
N GLY A 22 -16.64 53.13 -8.00
CA GLY A 22 -16.55 53.93 -9.25
C GLY A 22 -17.74 54.79 -9.72
N LYS A 23 -17.95 55.95 -9.07
CA LYS A 23 -18.15 57.33 -9.64
C LYS A 23 -18.79 57.50 -11.04
N VAL A 24 -19.96 58.15 -11.16
CA VAL A 24 -20.21 59.44 -11.88
C VAL A 24 -21.70 59.87 -11.91
N ASP A 25 -21.91 61.15 -11.61
CA ASP A 25 -22.97 62.10 -12.03
C ASP A 25 -24.40 61.64 -12.38
N LYS A 26 -25.38 62.09 -11.57
CA LYS A 26 -26.54 62.88 -12.05
C LYS A 26 -27.40 63.40 -10.88
N THR A 27 -27.62 64.71 -10.86
CA THR A 27 -28.68 65.41 -10.12
C THR A 27 -30.09 64.86 -10.46
N PRO A 28 -31.10 65.07 -9.60
CA PRO A 28 -32.00 66.19 -9.87
C PRO A 28 -32.48 66.99 -8.64
N ASN A 29 -32.45 68.30 -8.85
CA ASN A 29 -33.35 69.38 -8.44
C ASN A 29 -34.71 69.01 -7.78
N THR A 30 -35.02 69.62 -6.63
CA THR A 30 -36.33 70.25 -6.38
C THR A 30 -36.17 71.52 -5.52
N SER A 31 -36.48 72.66 -6.15
CA SER A 31 -36.72 73.98 -5.57
C SER A 31 -38.06 74.01 -4.81
N GLY A 32 -38.12 74.77 -3.70
CA GLY A 32 -39.33 75.08 -2.95
C GLY A 32 -39.07 76.19 -1.92
N GLN A 33 -39.68 77.34 -2.16
CA GLN A 33 -39.42 78.68 -1.63
C GLN A 33 -40.00 79.00 -0.23
N ASP A 34 -39.46 80.10 0.33
CA ASP A 34 -40.11 81.15 1.14
C ASP A 34 -40.16 81.11 2.69
N ASP A 35 -39.45 82.13 3.22
CA ASP A 35 -39.91 83.19 4.13
C ASP A 35 -40.31 82.91 5.59
N ASN A 36 -39.39 83.34 6.45
CA ASN A 36 -39.58 84.12 7.68
C ASN A 36 -41.03 84.47 8.09
N LYS A 37 -41.55 83.81 9.13
CA LYS A 37 -42.42 84.48 10.13
C LYS A 37 -42.54 83.67 11.43
N THR A 38 -42.03 84.25 12.52
CA THR A 38 -42.39 83.87 13.89
C THR A 38 -43.86 84.26 14.16
N PRO A 39 -44.58 83.47 14.98
CA PRO A 39 -45.35 84.09 16.04
C PRO A 39 -45.05 83.42 17.39
N SER A 40 -44.75 84.26 18.38
CA SER A 40 -44.74 83.88 19.79
C SER A 40 -46.14 83.46 20.24
N GLY A 41 -46.21 82.37 21.00
CA GLY A 41 -47.35 81.97 21.81
C GLY A 41 -46.84 81.18 23.01
N ASP A 42 -46.97 81.76 24.19
CA ASP A 42 -46.79 81.07 25.48
C ASP A 42 -47.86 79.98 25.60
N ASP A 43 -47.43 78.73 25.77
CA ASP A 43 -48.25 77.67 26.36
C ASP A 43 -47.38 76.81 27.28
N ASP A 44 -47.65 76.98 28.56
CA ASP A 44 -47.15 76.20 29.68
C ASP A 44 -47.78 74.79 29.64
N LYS A 45 -47.01 73.77 30.05
CA LYS A 45 -47.35 72.32 30.16
C LYS A 45 -47.04 71.38 28.99
N THR A 46 -45.79 71.35 28.57
CA THR A 46 -45.03 70.10 28.35
C THR A 46 -43.56 70.50 28.27
N GLN A 47 -42.92 70.73 29.42
CA GLN A 47 -41.48 70.50 29.48
C GLN A 47 -41.29 68.97 29.41
N GLU A 48 -41.58 68.39 28.24
CA GLU A 48 -40.90 67.18 27.81
C GLU A 48 -39.43 67.52 28.00
N GLN A 49 -38.82 66.85 28.97
CA GLN A 49 -37.48 67.10 29.42
C GLN A 49 -36.56 66.75 28.26
N MET A 50 -36.39 67.70 27.32
CA MET A 50 -35.65 67.50 26.08
C MET A 50 -34.24 67.12 26.48
N ILE A 51 -33.89 65.85 26.21
CA ILE A 51 -32.58 65.32 26.54
C ILE A 51 -31.57 66.12 25.71
N PRO A 52 -30.55 66.72 26.35
CA PRO A 52 -29.53 67.46 25.61
C PRO A 52 -28.88 66.57 24.55
N MET A 53 -28.67 67.10 23.35
CA MET A 53 -28.08 66.37 22.22
C MET A 53 -26.77 65.64 22.58
N SER A 54 -25.99 66.19 23.51
CA SER A 54 -24.79 65.57 24.06
C SER A 54 -25.04 64.19 24.69
N ARG A 55 -26.13 64.02 25.44
CA ARG A 55 -26.51 62.74 26.06
C ARG A 55 -26.95 61.71 25.02
N PHE A 56 -27.63 62.16 23.96
CA PHE A 56 -28.04 61.27 22.88
C PHE A 56 -26.82 60.75 22.08
N ARG A 57 -25.82 61.61 21.86
CA ARG A 57 -24.54 61.19 21.25
C ARG A 57 -23.79 60.19 22.13
N GLU A 58 -23.70 60.43 23.44
CA GLU A 58 -23.11 59.50 24.41
C GLU A 58 -23.75 58.10 24.33
N VAL A 59 -25.09 58.03 24.32
CA VAL A 59 -25.82 56.75 24.25
C VAL A 59 -25.58 56.04 22.91
N ILE A 60 -25.48 56.78 21.81
CA ILE A 60 -25.15 56.19 20.50
C ILE A 60 -23.71 55.66 20.51
N GLU A 61 -22.76 56.41 21.05
CA GLU A 61 -21.36 56.00 21.16
C GLU A 61 -21.20 54.77 22.06
N GLU A 62 -21.89 54.72 23.21
CA GLU A 62 -21.92 53.54 24.07
C GLU A 62 -22.54 52.33 23.37
N LYS A 63 -23.71 52.51 22.72
CA LYS A 63 -24.36 51.43 21.97
C LYS A 63 -23.45 50.88 20.88
N ASN A 64 -22.74 51.75 20.17
CA ASN A 64 -21.80 51.34 19.12
C ASN A 64 -20.59 50.60 19.71
N LYS A 65 -20.02 51.09 20.83
CA LYS A 65 -18.96 50.36 21.56
C LYS A 65 -19.42 48.97 22.02
N TYR A 66 -20.60 48.86 22.63
CA TYR A 66 -21.11 47.57 23.10
C TYR A 66 -21.38 46.60 21.95
N LYS A 67 -21.86 47.09 20.81
CA LYS A 67 -22.00 46.29 19.59
C LYS A 67 -20.66 45.79 19.09
N ASP A 68 -19.67 46.68 18.99
CA ASP A 68 -18.33 46.32 18.54
C ASP A 68 -17.67 45.30 19.48
N ASP A 69 -17.87 45.44 20.80
CA ASP A 69 -17.32 44.52 21.79
C ASP A 69 -18.04 43.16 21.78
N LEU A 70 -19.35 43.13 21.55
CA LEU A 70 -20.11 41.89 21.34
C LEU A 70 -19.63 41.15 20.08
N ASP A 71 -19.51 41.87 18.96
CA ASP A 71 -19.04 41.29 17.70
C ASP A 71 -17.62 40.74 17.82
N LYS A 72 -16.72 41.45 18.52
CA LYS A 72 -15.36 40.97 18.79
C LYS A 72 -15.37 39.71 19.65
N ARG A 73 -16.21 39.67 20.69
CA ARG A 73 -16.31 38.52 21.60
C ARG A 73 -16.85 37.28 20.90
N GLN A 74 -17.90 37.44 20.09
CA GLN A 74 -18.47 36.35 19.30
C GLN A 74 -17.45 35.80 18.29
N LYS A 75 -16.74 36.66 17.56
CA LYS A 75 -15.68 36.23 16.63
C LYS A 75 -14.53 35.53 17.34
N ALA A 76 -14.17 35.96 18.55
CA ALA A 76 -13.13 35.29 19.34
C ALA A 76 -13.57 33.90 19.80
N GLU A 77 -14.82 33.76 20.25
CA GLU A 77 -15.40 32.49 20.70
C GLU A 77 -15.58 31.49 19.55
N GLU A 78 -16.06 31.93 18.39
CA GLU A 78 -16.13 31.09 17.19
C GLU A 78 -14.75 30.60 16.75
N LYS A 79 -13.74 31.47 16.79
CA LYS A 79 -12.36 31.10 16.45
C LYS A 79 -11.76 30.13 17.45
N GLN A 80 -12.08 30.25 18.75
CA GLN A 80 -11.66 29.28 19.75
C GLN A 80 -12.34 27.92 19.53
N LYS A 81 -13.65 27.93 19.29
CA LYS A 81 -14.42 26.71 19.03
C LYS A 81 -13.97 25.99 17.76
N GLN A 82 -13.65 26.74 16.70
CA GLN A 82 -13.06 26.18 15.47
C GLN A 82 -11.68 25.55 15.76
N LYS A 83 -10.81 26.22 16.53
CA LYS A 83 -9.51 25.67 16.90
C LYS A 83 -9.63 24.39 17.74
N GLU A 84 -10.53 24.37 18.72
CA GLU A 84 -10.78 23.16 19.52
C GLU A 84 -11.30 22.01 18.66
N LEU A 85 -12.23 22.28 17.74
CA LEU A 85 -12.73 21.27 16.80
C LEU A 85 -11.63 20.77 15.85
N GLU A 86 -10.77 21.66 15.34
CA GLU A 86 -9.61 21.27 14.53
C GLU A 86 -8.59 20.45 15.32
N GLU A 87 -8.31 20.81 16.56
CA GLU A 87 -7.40 20.07 17.45
C GLU A 87 -7.96 18.69 17.80
N GLN A 88 -9.26 18.60 18.11
CA GLN A 88 -9.94 17.32 18.33
C GLN A 88 -9.95 16.45 17.07
N GLY A 89 -10.21 17.04 15.90
CA GLY A 89 -10.16 16.33 14.62
C GLY A 89 -8.77 15.78 14.31
N LYS A 90 -7.73 16.61 14.46
CA LYS A 90 -6.32 16.20 14.29
C LYS A 90 -5.92 15.11 15.28
N TYR A 91 -6.40 15.19 16.52
CA TYR A 91 -6.12 14.16 17.53
C TYR A 91 -6.76 12.83 17.17
N GLN A 92 -8.02 12.83 16.72
CA GLN A 92 -8.68 11.60 16.26
C GLN A 92 -7.99 10.99 15.04
N GLU A 93 -7.53 11.81 14.10
CA GLU A 93 -6.77 11.35 12.93
C GLU A 93 -5.44 10.70 13.33
N LEU A 94 -4.72 11.31 14.28
CA LEU A 94 -3.47 10.76 14.81
C LEU A 94 -3.70 9.43 15.54
N LEU A 95 -4.78 9.33 16.33
CA LEU A 95 -5.18 8.10 17.01
C LEU A 95 -5.51 6.99 16.00
N ALA A 96 -6.33 7.29 14.99
CA ALA A 96 -6.68 6.36 13.93
C ALA A 96 -5.47 5.92 13.10
N GLY A 97 -4.48 6.80 12.90
CA GLY A 97 -3.20 6.46 12.29
C GLY A 97 -2.39 5.48 13.14
N LYS A 98 -2.33 5.70 14.46
CA LYS A 98 -1.64 4.81 15.41
C LYS A 98 -2.30 3.45 15.53
N ASP A 99 -3.62 3.39 15.55
CA ASP A 99 -4.36 2.12 15.59
C ASP A 99 -4.11 1.30 14.32
N LYS A 100 -4.09 1.94 13.14
CA LYS A 100 -3.73 1.29 11.87
C LYS A 100 -2.28 0.80 11.85
N GLU A 101 -1.33 1.59 12.35
CA GLU A 101 0.07 1.17 12.50
C GLU A 101 0.19 -0.07 13.40
N LEU A 102 -0.52 -0.08 14.53
CA LEU A 102 -0.54 -1.22 15.45
C LEU A 102 -1.20 -2.46 14.84
N GLU A 103 -2.28 -2.31 14.09
CA GLU A 103 -2.95 -3.43 13.42
C GLU A 103 -2.07 -4.05 12.33
N VAL A 104 -1.37 -3.23 11.54
CA VAL A 104 -0.41 -3.69 10.53
C VAL A 104 0.79 -4.38 11.18
N ALA A 105 1.31 -3.82 12.28
CA ALA A 105 2.39 -4.43 13.05
C ALA A 105 1.96 -5.74 13.74
N GLY A 106 0.70 -5.84 14.18
CA GLY A 106 0.13 -7.08 14.73
C GLY A 106 0.02 -8.18 13.68
N LYS A 107 -0.54 -7.85 12.51
CA LYS A 107 -0.64 -8.78 11.37
C LYS A 107 0.73 -9.25 10.89
N SER A 108 1.73 -8.37 10.83
CA SER A 108 3.08 -8.76 10.43
C SER A 108 3.73 -9.68 11.45
N LYS A 109 3.48 -9.50 12.75
CA LYS A 109 3.97 -10.39 13.80
C LYS A 109 3.34 -11.79 13.73
N GLU A 110 2.03 -11.88 13.51
CA GLU A 110 1.34 -13.16 13.31
C GLU A 110 1.83 -13.88 12.06
N GLN A 111 2.01 -13.15 10.95
CA GLN A 111 2.58 -13.71 9.73
C GLN A 111 4.01 -14.21 9.95
N LEU A 112 4.86 -13.45 10.65
CA LEU A 112 6.22 -13.88 10.97
C LEU A 112 6.23 -15.15 11.83
N ALA A 113 5.33 -15.26 12.81
CA ALA A 113 5.20 -16.47 13.63
C ALA A 113 4.79 -17.69 12.79
N GLN A 114 3.82 -17.53 11.87
CA GLN A 114 3.42 -18.60 10.95
C GLN A 114 4.56 -19.01 10.00
N TYR A 115 5.34 -18.05 9.51
CA TYR A 115 6.52 -18.33 8.71
C TYR A 115 7.60 -19.07 9.51
N GLU A 116 7.87 -18.69 10.76
CA GLU A 116 8.83 -19.39 11.61
C GLU A 116 8.38 -20.82 11.92
N GLU A 117 7.10 -21.04 12.18
CA GLU A 117 6.52 -22.36 12.42
C GLU A 117 6.64 -23.27 11.19
N THR A 118 6.18 -22.79 10.02
CA THR A 118 6.29 -23.55 8.75
C THR A 118 7.74 -23.85 8.38
N LEU A 119 8.67 -22.93 8.62
CA LEU A 119 10.10 -23.16 8.42
C LEU A 119 10.67 -24.18 9.41
N GLY A 120 10.18 -24.20 10.65
CA GLY A 120 10.51 -25.21 11.65
C GLY A 120 10.06 -26.61 11.22
N GLU A 121 8.83 -26.74 10.70
CA GLU A 121 8.31 -28.00 10.15
C GLU A 121 9.14 -28.51 8.97
N ILE A 122 9.48 -27.61 8.04
CA ILE A 122 10.34 -27.94 6.89
C ILE A 122 11.72 -28.39 7.37
N LEU A 123 12.30 -27.71 8.36
CA LEU A 123 13.59 -28.07 8.93
C LEU A 123 13.55 -29.46 9.55
N ASN A 124 12.51 -29.78 10.32
CA ASN A 124 12.34 -31.11 10.92
C ASN A 124 12.22 -32.20 9.86
N SER A 125 11.40 -31.99 8.83
CA SER A 125 11.28 -32.93 7.70
C SER A 125 12.61 -33.16 6.98
N GLU A 126 13.42 -32.12 6.83
CA GLU A 126 14.72 -32.25 6.17
C GLU A 126 15.76 -32.92 7.09
N LEU A 127 15.71 -32.66 8.39
CA LEU A 127 16.55 -33.34 9.38
C LEU A 127 16.22 -34.83 9.49
N GLU A 128 14.97 -35.25 9.33
CA GLU A 128 14.58 -36.67 9.31
C GLU A 128 15.22 -37.44 8.14
N LYS A 129 15.38 -36.78 6.99
CA LYS A 129 16.02 -37.37 5.80
C LYS A 129 17.54 -37.49 5.92
N ILE A 130 18.15 -36.79 6.89
CA ILE A 130 19.59 -36.80 7.11
C ILE A 130 19.94 -37.93 8.07
N PRO A 131 20.89 -38.82 7.73
CA PRO A 131 21.39 -39.86 8.63
C PRO A 131 21.90 -39.28 9.95
N GLU A 132 21.64 -39.95 11.08
CA GLU A 132 22.01 -39.46 12.42
C GLU A 132 23.49 -39.09 12.55
N ASP A 133 24.38 -39.92 12.00
CA ASP A 133 25.83 -39.70 11.98
C ASP A 133 26.23 -38.34 11.35
N LYS A 134 25.40 -37.82 10.44
CA LYS A 134 25.64 -36.57 9.71
C LYS A 134 24.85 -35.40 10.27
N LYS A 135 23.87 -35.62 11.14
CA LYS A 135 23.16 -34.54 11.84
C LYS A 135 24.12 -33.71 12.70
N ALA A 136 25.14 -34.36 13.28
CA ALA A 136 26.19 -33.70 14.07
C ALA A 136 27.04 -32.69 13.27
N LEU A 137 27.00 -32.72 11.93
CA LEU A 137 27.69 -31.74 11.08
C LEU A 137 26.90 -30.43 10.94
N ILE A 138 25.65 -30.39 11.37
CA ILE A 138 24.79 -29.21 11.29
C ILE A 138 24.96 -28.41 12.58
N PRO A 139 25.40 -27.14 12.54
CA PRO A 139 25.58 -26.36 13.74
C PRO A 139 24.24 -26.03 14.43
N ASP A 140 24.14 -26.34 15.72
CA ASP A 140 22.89 -26.17 16.49
C ASP A 140 22.57 -24.73 16.87
N GLU A 141 23.58 -23.87 16.94
CA GLU A 141 23.42 -22.46 17.32
C GLU A 141 22.85 -21.58 16.20
N LEU A 142 22.66 -22.13 14.99
CA LEU A 142 22.13 -21.38 13.86
C LEU A 142 20.61 -21.18 13.95
N PRO A 143 20.08 -20.02 13.53
CA PRO A 143 18.64 -19.83 13.40
C PRO A 143 18.06 -20.76 12.33
N VAL A 144 16.76 -21.09 12.43
CA VAL A 144 16.05 -22.07 11.57
C VAL A 144 16.33 -21.86 10.08
N VAL A 145 16.24 -20.61 9.61
CA VAL A 145 16.51 -20.25 8.20
C VAL A 145 17.97 -20.54 7.80
N ALA A 146 18.92 -20.27 8.69
CA ALA A 146 20.33 -20.52 8.44
C ALA A 146 20.65 -22.01 8.46
N LYS A 147 20.01 -22.80 9.34
CA LYS A 147 20.09 -24.27 9.34
C LYS A 147 19.56 -24.85 8.03
N LEU A 148 18.38 -24.43 7.57
CA LEU A 148 17.82 -24.84 6.29
C LEU A 148 18.76 -24.50 5.12
N LYS A 149 19.32 -23.30 5.11
CA LYS A 149 20.28 -22.88 4.08
C LYS A 149 21.57 -23.69 4.13
N TYR A 150 22.05 -24.04 5.33
CA TYR A 150 23.22 -24.90 5.52
C TYR A 150 22.95 -26.30 4.99
N ILE A 151 21.80 -26.88 5.32
CA ILE A 151 21.38 -28.20 4.85
C ILE A 151 21.27 -28.20 3.32
N ALA A 152 20.62 -27.20 2.73
CA ALA A 152 20.48 -27.09 1.29
C ALA A 152 21.84 -26.99 0.57
N LYS A 153 22.78 -26.21 1.11
CA LYS A 153 24.13 -26.07 0.55
C LYS A 153 24.97 -27.33 0.68
N ASN A 154 24.84 -28.05 1.79
CA ASN A 154 25.63 -29.24 2.10
C ASN A 154 24.85 -30.54 1.82
N ARG A 155 23.77 -30.46 1.03
CA ARG A 155 22.85 -31.59 0.81
C ARG A 155 23.56 -32.83 0.28
N ALA A 156 24.53 -32.66 -0.64
CA ALA A 156 25.32 -33.78 -1.16
C ALA A 156 26.14 -34.48 -0.06
N LEU A 157 26.73 -33.70 0.85
CA LEU A 157 27.49 -34.22 1.99
C LEU A 157 26.57 -34.88 3.02
N LEU A 158 25.44 -34.25 3.34
CA LEU A 158 24.51 -34.65 4.40
C LEU A 158 23.60 -35.81 3.99
N MET A 159 23.01 -35.78 2.80
CA MET A 159 22.14 -36.85 2.31
C MET A 159 22.89 -37.94 1.55
N GLY A 160 24.19 -37.76 1.30
CA GLY A 160 24.98 -38.75 0.60
C GLY A 160 24.44 -39.00 -0.81
N GLU A 161 24.15 -37.92 -1.56
CA GLU A 161 24.22 -38.06 -3.01
C GLU A 161 25.61 -38.56 -3.29
N LYS A 162 25.69 -39.78 -3.83
CA LYS A 162 26.95 -40.38 -4.26
C LYS A 162 27.53 -39.42 -5.29
N SER A 163 28.37 -38.50 -4.84
CA SER A 163 29.22 -37.71 -5.71
C SER A 163 30.12 -38.74 -6.37
N SER A 164 29.72 -39.15 -7.56
CA SER A 164 30.53 -39.92 -8.49
C SER A 164 31.72 -39.05 -8.88
N THR A 165 32.69 -38.88 -7.99
CA THR A 165 34.03 -38.39 -8.30
C THR A 165 34.80 -39.49 -9.01
N GLY A 166 34.28 -39.88 -10.18
CA GLY A 166 34.82 -40.95 -11.02
C GLY A 166 34.11 -40.97 -12.35
N ALA A 167 34.35 -39.93 -13.17
CA ALA A 167 33.83 -39.74 -14.53
C ALA A 167 32.28 -39.79 -14.68
N PRO A 168 31.69 -39.08 -15.66
CA PRO A 168 30.28 -39.25 -15.96
C PRO A 168 30.05 -40.66 -16.51
N ILE A 169 29.43 -41.53 -15.70
CA ILE A 169 28.84 -42.77 -16.18
C ILE A 169 27.53 -42.37 -16.89
N PRO A 170 27.35 -42.68 -18.18
CA PRO A 170 26.11 -42.36 -18.88
C PRO A 170 24.90 -43.03 -18.19
N PRO A 171 23.74 -42.37 -18.15
CA PRO A 171 22.57 -42.88 -17.46
C PRO A 171 22.03 -44.06 -18.25
N ASN A 172 22.40 -45.30 -17.86
CA ASN A 172 21.52 -46.47 -17.70
C ASN A 172 22.27 -47.82 -17.43
N SER A 173 23.48 -47.86 -16.87
CA SER A 173 24.29 -49.10 -16.84
C SER A 173 23.96 -50.14 -15.75
N LYS A 174 22.83 -50.03 -15.04
CA LYS A 174 22.45 -51.04 -14.05
C LYS A 174 21.37 -51.96 -14.61
N ASN A 175 21.84 -53.01 -15.30
CA ASN A 175 21.11 -54.20 -15.77
C ASN A 175 20.52 -54.17 -17.19
N LEU A 176 21.14 -53.48 -18.14
CA LEU A 176 20.84 -53.70 -19.56
C LEU A 176 21.65 -54.89 -20.07
N SER A 177 21.02 -55.75 -20.87
CA SER A 177 21.71 -56.84 -21.56
C SER A 177 22.78 -56.29 -22.51
N ASP A 178 23.82 -57.07 -22.83
CA ASP A 178 24.90 -56.64 -23.74
C ASP A 178 24.38 -56.09 -25.07
N PHE A 179 23.26 -56.62 -25.56
CA PHE A 179 22.58 -56.14 -26.74
C PHE A 179 22.02 -54.72 -26.56
N GLU A 180 21.34 -54.46 -25.44
CA GLU A 180 20.72 -53.16 -25.16
C GLU A 180 21.76 -52.07 -24.89
N ASN A 181 22.85 -52.42 -24.19
CA ASN A 181 23.99 -51.50 -23.98
C ASN A 181 24.60 -51.06 -25.31
N LYS A 182 24.86 -52.02 -26.21
CA LYS A 182 25.43 -51.74 -27.54
C LYS A 182 24.45 -50.95 -28.40
N LYS A 183 23.16 -51.26 -28.33
CA LYS A 183 22.11 -50.52 -29.04
C LYS A 183 22.01 -49.07 -28.55
N GLN A 184 21.99 -48.84 -27.24
CA GLN A 184 21.92 -47.49 -26.67
C GLN A 184 23.12 -46.64 -27.09
N ARG A 185 24.32 -47.21 -27.06
CA ARG A 185 25.55 -46.54 -27.50
C ARG A 185 25.52 -46.21 -29.00
N TYR A 186 25.03 -47.13 -29.82
CA TYR A 186 24.84 -46.89 -31.26
C TYR A 186 23.83 -45.76 -31.51
N ASP A 187 22.69 -45.77 -30.83
CA ASP A 187 21.64 -44.74 -30.95
C ASP A 187 22.13 -43.36 -30.51
N GLU A 188 22.96 -43.29 -29.45
CA GLU A 188 23.59 -42.05 -28.99
C GLU A 188 24.53 -41.45 -30.05
N LEU A 189 25.43 -42.26 -30.62
CA LEU A 189 26.36 -41.82 -31.66
C LEU A 189 25.65 -41.41 -32.94
N MET A 190 24.60 -42.14 -33.34
CA MET A 190 23.75 -41.79 -34.48
C MET A 190 22.96 -40.50 -34.24
N THR A 191 22.49 -40.26 -33.01
CA THR A 191 21.79 -39.02 -32.65
C THR A 191 22.74 -37.81 -32.70
N ARG A 192 23.97 -37.96 -32.23
CA ARG A 192 25.01 -36.91 -32.34
C ARG A 192 25.33 -36.63 -33.81
N GLN A 193 25.43 -37.66 -34.65
CA GLN A 193 25.57 -37.51 -36.10
C GLN A 193 24.41 -36.71 -36.70
N ALA A 194 23.17 -37.06 -36.35
CA ALA A 194 21.95 -36.42 -36.86
C ALA A 194 21.82 -34.96 -36.42
N LYS A 195 22.35 -34.62 -35.24
CA LYS A 195 22.42 -33.23 -34.73
C LYS A 195 23.53 -32.41 -35.40
N GLY A 196 24.32 -33.00 -36.30
CA GLY A 196 25.41 -32.31 -36.99
C GLY A 196 26.68 -32.14 -36.15
N GLU A 197 26.80 -32.86 -35.02
CA GLU A 197 28.03 -32.86 -34.24
C GLU A 197 29.15 -33.61 -34.99
N PHE A 198 30.35 -33.04 -34.98
CA PHE A 198 31.50 -33.66 -35.64
C PHE A 198 31.95 -34.90 -34.86
N LEU A 199 31.64 -36.08 -35.40
CA LEU A 199 32.16 -37.34 -34.88
C LEU A 199 33.62 -37.53 -35.27
N THR A 200 34.43 -37.90 -34.28
CA THR A 200 35.82 -38.31 -34.45
C THR A 200 35.91 -39.57 -35.31
N GLU A 201 37.07 -39.82 -35.93
CA GLU A 201 37.26 -41.05 -36.72
C GLU A 201 37.06 -42.33 -35.90
N SER A 202 37.43 -42.31 -34.63
CA SER A 202 37.19 -43.41 -33.70
C SER A 202 35.70 -43.67 -33.50
N GLU A 203 34.89 -42.63 -33.28
CA GLU A 203 33.44 -42.76 -33.09
C GLU A 203 32.75 -43.24 -34.38
N ARG A 204 33.21 -42.81 -35.57
CA ARG A 204 32.68 -43.29 -36.85
C ARG A 204 32.94 -44.79 -37.06
N ARG A 205 34.14 -45.27 -36.69
CA ARG A 205 34.46 -46.71 -36.71
C ARG A 205 33.65 -47.47 -35.67
N GLU A 206 33.42 -46.87 -34.50
CA GLU A 206 32.60 -47.43 -33.43
C GLU A 206 31.15 -47.63 -33.89
N ILE A 207 30.55 -46.67 -34.59
CA ILE A 207 29.20 -46.81 -35.19
C ILE A 207 29.13 -48.02 -36.12
N MET A 208 30.09 -48.19 -37.04
CA MET A 208 30.12 -49.36 -37.93
C MET A 208 30.25 -50.67 -37.15
N LYS A 209 31.16 -50.72 -36.18
CA LYS A 209 31.42 -51.92 -35.39
C LYS A 209 30.21 -52.30 -34.54
N LEU A 210 29.60 -51.34 -33.85
CA LEU A 210 28.39 -51.55 -33.06
C LEU A 210 27.22 -52.00 -33.93
N GLY A 211 27.04 -51.41 -35.12
CA GLY A 211 26.00 -51.83 -36.05
C GLY A 211 26.12 -53.31 -36.45
N GLN A 212 27.34 -53.78 -36.74
CA GLN A 212 27.59 -55.20 -37.05
C GLN A 212 27.33 -56.10 -35.84
N GLU A 213 27.83 -55.74 -34.67
CA GLU A 213 27.67 -56.52 -33.45
C GLU A 213 26.20 -56.62 -33.00
N ILE A 214 25.41 -55.55 -33.16
CA ILE A 214 23.98 -55.56 -32.85
C ILE A 214 23.23 -56.52 -33.78
N VAL A 215 23.56 -56.54 -35.08
CA VAL A 215 22.93 -57.48 -36.03
C VAL A 215 23.26 -58.92 -35.66
N VAL A 216 24.52 -59.22 -35.34
CA VAL A 216 24.97 -60.56 -34.94
C VAL A 216 24.30 -61.01 -33.64
N LEU A 217 24.25 -60.15 -32.63
CA LEU A 217 23.60 -60.45 -31.36
C LEU A 217 22.09 -60.66 -31.52
N ARG A 218 21.44 -59.89 -32.42
CA ARG A 218 20.02 -60.09 -32.75
C ARG A 218 19.78 -61.47 -33.37
N THR A 219 20.66 -61.93 -34.26
CA THR A 219 20.52 -63.26 -34.89
C THR A 219 20.80 -64.42 -33.94
N GLN A 220 21.53 -64.20 -32.85
CA GLN A 220 21.79 -65.23 -31.82
C GLN A 220 20.67 -65.35 -30.78
N GLN A 221 19.75 -64.38 -30.73
CA GLN A 221 18.61 -64.37 -29.79
C GLN A 221 17.31 -64.96 -30.38
N THR A 222 17.29 -65.24 -31.68
CA THR A 222 16.23 -65.98 -32.40
C THR A 222 16.59 -67.43 -32.59
#